data_AF-A0A6B1G313-F1
#
_entry.id   AF-A0A6B1G313-F1
#
_cell.length_a   1.000
_cell.length_b   1.000
_cell.length_c   1.000
_cell.angle_alpha   90.00
_cell.angle_beta   90.00
_cell.angle_gamma   90.00
#
_symmetry.space_group_name_H-M   'P 1'
#
loop_
_entity.id
_entity.type
_entity.pdbx_description
1 polymer ?
#
loop_
_entity_poly.entity_id
_entity_poly.type
_entity_poly.pdbx_seq_one_letter_code
_entity_poly.pdbx_strand_id
1 'polypeptide(L)' 'MVSMKKDWLRWRALATPGREALLIEGRTVSYGELDRLADRQAGGLAAHGIQPGDRVAALMGNSV' A
#
# COMPACT_ATOMS: atom_id res chain seq x y z
N MET A 1 3.41 -11.20 17.57
CA MET A 1 4.28 -10.03 17.34
C MET A 1 4.30 -9.77 15.85
N VAL A 2 3.47 -8.84 15.37
CA VAL A 2 3.44 -8.49 13.94
C VAL A 2 4.81 -7.92 13.59
N SER A 3 5.44 -8.46 12.54
CA SER A 3 6.76 -8.00 12.12
C SER A 3 6.71 -6.52 11.81
N MET A 4 7.58 -5.72 12.43
CA MET A 4 7.68 -4.27 12.24
C MET A 4 7.82 -3.84 10.77
N LYS A 5 8.20 -4.76 9.87
CA LYS A 5 8.23 -4.54 8.41
C LYS A 5 6.84 -4.50 7.76
N LYS A 6 5.85 -5.26 8.25
CA LYS A 6 4.50 -5.32 7.66
C LYS A 6 3.69 -4.04 7.92
N ASP A 7 3.87 -3.45 9.11
CA ASP A 7 3.02 -2.34 9.55
C ASP A 7 3.65 -0.95 9.38
N TRP A 8 4.84 -0.87 8.78
CA TRP A 8 5.57 0.39 8.66
C TRP A 8 4.80 1.46 7.86
N LEU A 9 4.17 1.07 6.74
CA LEU A 9 3.40 2.00 5.92
C LEU A 9 2.24 2.60 6.72
N ARG A 10 1.49 1.73 7.41
CA ARG A 10 0.36 2.12 8.24
C ARG A 10 0.76 3.01 9.39
N TRP A 11 1.87 2.69 10.07
CA TRP A 11 2.43 3.56 11.10
C TRP A 11 2.79 4.93 10.54
N ARG A 12 3.45 4.99 9.37
CA ARG A 12 3.84 6.26 8.74
C ARG A 12 2.65 7.08 8.28
N ALA A 13 1.61 6.43 7.76
CA ALA A 13 0.35 7.05 7.36
C ALA A 13 -0.41 7.64 8.55
N LEU A 14 -0.36 7.00 9.73
CA LEU A 14 -0.93 7.54 10.96
C LEU A 14 -0.09 8.70 11.51
N ALA A 15 1.24 8.57 11.51
CA ALA A 15 2.13 9.58 12.06
C ALA A 15 2.17 10.88 11.23
N THR A 16 2.14 10.77 9.90
CA THR A 16 2.21 11.93 8.98
C THR A 16 1.34 11.71 7.74
N PRO A 17 -0.01 11.71 7.86
CA PRO A 17 -0.91 11.32 6.77
C PRO A 17 -0.79 12.19 5.52
N GLY A 18 -0.64 13.50 5.69
CA GLY A 18 -0.53 14.46 4.58
C GLY A 18 0.89 14.62 4.01
N ARG A 19 1.89 13.93 4.58
CA ARG A 19 3.26 14.02 4.06
C ARG A 19 3.36 13.29 2.73
N GLU A 20 4.00 13.91 1.76
CA GLU A 20 4.25 13.33 0.44
C GLU A 20 5.07 12.04 0.56
N ALA A 21 4.59 10.98 -0.10
CA ALA A 21 5.24 9.67 -0.14
C ALA A 21 5.82 9.39 -1.53
N LEU A 22 5.09 9.75 -2.59
CA LEU A 22 5.49 9.55 -3.98
C LEU A 22 5.20 10.80 -4.81
N LEU A 23 6.08 11.07 -5.77
CA LEU A 23 5.88 12.04 -6.85
C LEU A 23 6.07 11.30 -8.18
N ILE A 24 4.99 11.10 -8.92
CA ILE A 24 4.97 10.32 -10.16
C ILE A 24 4.18 11.09 -11.20
N GLU A 25 4.79 11.36 -12.36
CA GLU A 25 4.17 12.11 -13.46
C GLU A 25 3.52 13.44 -13.04
N GLY A 26 4.14 14.16 -12.11
CA GLY A 26 3.62 15.44 -11.58
C GLY A 26 2.48 15.29 -10.58
N ARG A 27 2.04 14.07 -10.28
CA ARG A 27 1.08 13.77 -9.22
C ARG A 27 1.80 13.40 -7.94
N THR A 28 1.44 14.10 -6.86
CA THR A 28 1.84 13.74 -5.51
C THR A 28 0.84 12.77 -4.90
N VAL A 29 1.36 11.76 -4.19
CA VAL A 29 0.58 10.83 -3.37
C VAL A 29 1.11 10.91 -1.96
N SER A 30 0.24 11.22 -1.01
CA SER A 30 0.58 11.28 0.42
C SER A 30 0.66 9.88 1.04
N TYR A 31 1.32 9.76 2.19
CA TYR A 31 1.38 8.49 2.94
C TYR A 31 -0.02 7.98 3.31
N GLY A 32 -0.96 8.87 3.65
CA GLY A 32 -2.33 8.49 3.96
C GLY A 32 -3.12 8.01 2.74
N GLU A 33 -2.84 8.52 1.55
CA GLU A 33 -3.43 8.01 0.31
C GLU A 33 -2.81 6.67 -0.10
N LEU A 34 -1.50 6.54 0.04
CA LEU A 34 -0.78 5.31 -0.27
C LEU A 34 -1.25 4.13 0.59
N ASP A 35 -1.45 4.34 1.89
CA ASP A 35 -2.00 3.33 2.80
C ASP A 35 -3.41 2.89 2.40
N ARG A 36 -4.30 3.84 2.08
CA ARG A 36 -5.66 3.51 1.60
C ARG A 36 -5.66 2.76 0.27
N LEU A 37 -4.74 3.09 -0.65
CA LEU A 37 -4.58 2.37 -1.91
C LEU A 37 -4.11 0.94 -1.66
N ALA A 38 -3.12 0.75 -0.79
CA ALA A 38 -2.63 -0.56 -0.41
C ALA A 38 -3.73 -1.41 0.27
N ASP A 39 -4.48 -0.85 1.21
CA ASP A 39 -5.60 -1.52 1.88
C ASP A 39 -6.70 -1.92 0.87
N ARG A 40 -7.01 -1.05 -0.10
CA ARG A 40 -7.96 -1.40 -1.18
C ARG A 40 -7.47 -2.57 -2.03
N GLN A 41 -6.20 -2.59 -2.42
CA GLN A 41 -5.63 -3.68 -3.19
C GLN A 41 -5.61 -4.99 -2.39
N ALA A 42 -5.22 -4.95 -1.12
CA ALA A 42 -5.26 -6.10 -0.23
C ALA A 42 -6.69 -6.65 -0.05
N GLY A 43 -7.67 -5.78 0.14
CA GLY A 43 -9.09 -6.15 0.21
C GLY A 43 -9.60 -6.78 -1.08
N GLY A 44 -9.18 -6.26 -2.24
CA GLY A 44 -9.49 -6.84 -3.55
C GLY A 44 -8.91 -8.24 -3.72
N LEU A 45 -7.66 -8.47 -3.35
CA LEU A 45 -7.03 -9.79 -3.40
C LEU A 45 -7.74 -10.78 -2.45
N ALA A 46 -8.04 -10.35 -1.22
CA ALA A 46 -8.76 -11.18 -0.27
C ALA A 46 -10.16 -11.56 -0.77
N ALA A 47 -10.88 -10.64 -1.43
CA ALA A 47 -12.17 -10.91 -2.06
C ALA A 47 -12.09 -11.94 -3.20
N HIS A 48 -10.93 -12.09 -3.84
CA HIS A 48 -10.66 -13.15 -4.82
C HIS A 48 -10.20 -14.47 -4.18
N GLY A 49 -10.26 -14.57 -2.85
CA GLY A 49 -9.93 -15.79 -2.11
C GLY A 49 -8.45 -15.96 -1.81
N ILE A 50 -7.57 -15.02 -2.18
CA ILE A 50 -6.14 -15.10 -1.95
C ILE A 50 -5.82 -15.12 -0.44
N GLN A 51 -5.00 -16.08 -0.02
CA GLN A 51 -4.63 -16.34 1.37
C GLN A 51 -3.12 -16.16 1.62
N PRO A 52 -2.70 -16.02 2.90
CA PRO A 52 -1.29 -16.09 3.26
C PRO A 52 -0.63 -17.38 2.75
N GLY A 53 0.45 -17.25 1.99
CA GLY A 53 1.16 -18.39 1.37
C GLY A 53 0.91 -18.50 -0.14
N ASP A 54 -0.16 -17.88 -0.64
CA ASP A 54 -0.43 -17.82 -2.06
C ASP A 54 0.55 -16.90 -2.79
N ARG A 55 0.79 -17.22 -4.07
CA ARG A 55 1.71 -16.47 -4.94
C ARG A 55 0.91 -15.60 -5.89
N VAL A 56 1.13 -14.29 -5.83
CA VAL A 56 0.52 -13.31 -6.73
C VAL A 56 1.62 -12.64 -7.54
N ALA A 57 1.44 -12.56 -8.86
CA ALA A 57 2.34 -11.82 -9.74
C ALA A 57 1.81 -10.39 -9.94
N ALA A 58 2.71 -9.41 -9.97
CA ALA A 58 2.40 -8.03 -10.35
C ALA A 58 3.12 -7.72 -11.67
N LEU A 59 2.37 -7.28 -12.67
CA LEU A 59 2.88 -6.81 -13.95
C LEU A 59 2.29 -5.43 -14.21
N MET A 60 3.10 -4.40 -14.01
CA MET A 60 2.67 -3.00 -14.13
C MET A 60 3.86 -2.08 -14.44
N GLY A 61 3.59 -0.90 -14.99
CA GLY A 61 4.57 0.18 -15.14
C GLY A 61 4.81 0.92 -13.82
N ASN A 62 5.78 1.84 -13.81
CA ASN A 62 6.05 2.69 -12.65
C ASN A 62 4.92 3.73 -12.48
N SER A 63 3.92 3.37 -11.69
CA SER A 63 2.65 4.08 -11.50
C SER A 63 2.12 3.88 -10.08
N VAL A 64 1.09 4.63 -9.70
CA VAL A 64 0.33 4.47 -8.44
C VAL A 64 -1.08 3.99 -8.72
#